data_AF-A0A8S2MDR7-F1
#
_entry.id   AF-A0A8S2MDR7-F1
#
_cell.length_a   1.000
_cell.length_b   1.000
_cell.length_c   1.000
_cell.angle_alpha   90.00
_cell.angle_beta   90.00
_cell.angle_gamma   90.00
#
_symmetry.space_group_name_H-M   'P 1'
#
loop_
_entity.id
_entity.type
_entity.pdbx_description
1 polymer ?
#
loop_
_entity_poly.entity_id
_entity_poly.type
_entity_poly.pdbx_seq_one_letter_code
_entity_poly.pdbx_strand_id
1 'polypeptide(L)'
;FTPIRVPESCIINWDFSTDNKSIEGLEFVMYQGSGHSYLLGLCEANDCNPKSTSNTNGRILVLEKKEATKTSLCSWEPVGTLAIPSAVHFDDYSPLSIYHRKANELPAYVAVTSQ
;
A
#
# COMPACT_ATOMS: atom_id res chain seq x y z
N PHE A 1 5.56 22.42 23.36
CA PHE A 1 5.20 21.79 22.08
C PHE A 1 6.49 21.52 21.32
N THR A 2 6.83 20.26 21.08
CA THR A 2 8.00 19.89 20.26
C THR A 2 7.51 19.81 18.82
N PRO A 3 8.04 20.62 17.88
CA PRO A 3 7.65 20.53 16.49
C PRO A 3 8.04 19.15 15.93
N ILE A 4 7.08 18.46 15.30
CA ILE A 4 7.35 17.24 14.54
C ILE A 4 8.15 17.67 13.32
N ARG A 5 9.37 17.14 13.19
CA ARG A 5 10.21 17.35 12.01
C ARG A 5 9.95 16.23 11.03
N VAL A 6 9.35 16.55 9.89
CA VAL A 6 9.22 15.62 8.77
C VAL A 6 10.60 15.52 8.10
N PRO A 7 11.28 14.35 8.16
CA PRO A 7 12.64 14.23 7.65
C PRO A 7 12.69 14.21 6.13
N GLU A 8 11.64 13.69 5.49
CA GLU A 8 11.53 13.52 4.05
C GLU A 8 10.06 13.48 3.65
N SER A 9 9.73 14.03 2.48
CA SER A 9 8.42 13.92 1.85
C SER A 9 8.61 13.56 0.38
N CYS A 10 8.01 12.44 -0.05
CA CYS A 10 8.07 11.99 -1.45
C CYS A 10 6.72 12.17 -2.13
N ILE A 11 6.74 12.50 -3.42
CA ILE A 11 5.52 12.67 -4.21
C ILE A 11 4.91 11.29 -4.45
N ILE A 12 3.60 11.14 -4.26
CA ILE A 12 2.89 9.93 -4.68
C ILE A 12 2.42 10.13 -6.11
N ASN A 13 2.94 9.33 -7.04
CA ASN A 13 2.55 9.36 -8.45
C ASN A 13 1.37 8.43 -8.70
N TRP A 14 0.27 8.70 -8.00
CA TRP A 14 -1.00 7.99 -8.14
C TRP A 14 -2.15 8.98 -8.24
N ASP A 15 -3.07 8.72 -9.16
CA ASP A 15 -4.21 9.59 -9.38
C ASP A 15 -5.36 9.20 -8.45
N PHE A 16 -5.56 9.99 -7.40
CA PHE A 16 -6.71 9.91 -6.50
C PHE A 16 -7.94 10.61 -7.13
N SER A 17 -8.29 10.22 -8.35
CA SER A 17 -9.21 10.91 -9.27
C SER A 17 -10.68 10.99 -8.83
N THR A 18 -11.03 10.46 -7.66
CA THR A 18 -12.40 10.47 -7.14
C THR A 18 -12.41 10.81 -5.66
N ASP A 19 -13.22 11.80 -5.28
CA ASP A 19 -13.34 12.35 -3.92
C ASP A 19 -13.71 11.31 -2.85
N ASN A 20 -14.18 10.12 -3.25
CA ASN A 20 -14.71 9.08 -2.38
C ASN A 20 -14.19 7.66 -2.70
N LYS A 21 -13.10 7.51 -3.47
CA LYS A 21 -12.45 6.21 -3.68
C LYS A 21 -10.95 6.37 -3.63
N SER A 22 -10.33 5.91 -2.55
CA SER A 22 -8.89 6.04 -2.33
C SER A 22 -8.27 4.80 -1.67
N ILE A 23 -7.28 5.00 -0.80
CA ILE A 23 -6.59 3.95 -0.06
C ILE A 23 -7.14 3.94 1.38
N GLU A 24 -7.67 2.80 1.84
CA GLU A 24 -8.26 2.66 3.18
C GLU A 24 -7.25 2.19 4.24
N GLY A 25 -6.15 1.60 3.81
CA GLY A 25 -5.06 1.17 4.67
C GLY A 25 -3.73 1.31 3.94
N LEU A 26 -2.73 1.88 4.60
CA LEU A 26 -1.42 2.12 4.01
C LEU A 26 -0.33 1.57 4.93
N GLU A 27 0.52 0.70 4.38
CA GLU A 27 1.62 0.08 5.12
C GLU A 27 2.95 0.22 4.38
N PHE A 28 4.02 0.46 5.15
CA PHE A 28 5.38 0.59 4.63
C PHE A 28 6.16 -0.71 4.85
N VAL A 29 6.83 -1.18 3.79
CA VAL A 29 7.71 -2.36 3.85
C VAL A 29 9.06 -2.04 3.25
N MET A 30 10.12 -2.46 3.93
CA MET A 30 11.46 -2.51 3.36
C MET A 30 11.86 -3.96 3.11
N TYR A 31 12.07 -4.32 1.85
CA TYR A 31 12.54 -5.65 1.49
C TYR A 31 14.05 -5.75 1.68
N GLN A 32 14.47 -6.34 2.80
CA GLN A 32 15.88 -6.45 3.20
C GLN A 32 16.77 -7.10 2.13
N GLY A 33 16.23 -8.02 1.32
CA GLY A 33 17.00 -8.75 0.30
C GLY A 33 17.43 -7.90 -0.89
N SER A 34 16.65 -6.87 -1.27
CA SER A 34 17.01 -5.95 -2.36
C SER A 34 17.32 -4.53 -1.89
N GLY A 35 16.94 -4.17 -0.66
CA GLY A 35 16.97 -2.81 -0.15
C GLY A 35 15.85 -1.92 -0.66
N HIS A 36 14.88 -2.46 -1.42
CA HIS A 36 13.78 -1.68 -1.98
C HIS A 36 12.74 -1.39 -0.90
N SER A 37 12.12 -0.22 -1.00
CA SER A 37 11.03 0.22 -0.12
C SER A 37 9.72 0.28 -0.89
N TYR A 38 8.65 -0.18 -0.25
CA TYR A 38 7.31 -0.24 -0.83
C TYR A 38 6.28 0.37 0.10
N LEU A 39 5.30 1.05 -0.48
CA LEU A 39 4.01 1.33 0.16
C LEU A 39 2.97 0.37 -0.40
N LEU A 40 2.22 -0.26 0.50
CA LEU A 40 1.11 -1.14 0.19
C LEU A 40 -0.18 -0.41 0.58
N GLY A 41 -1.02 -0.11 -0.40
CA GLY A 41 -2.30 0.57 -0.19
C GLY A 41 -3.47 -0.36 -0.44
N LEU A 42 -4.29 -0.65 0.58
CA LEU A 42 -5.58 -1.33 0.40
C LEU A 42 -6.55 -0.40 -0.33
N CYS A 43 -7.04 -0.82 -1.49
CA CYS A 43 -7.93 0.00 -2.32
C CYS A 43 -9.38 -0.06 -1.84
N GLU A 44 -9.98 1.13 -1.69
CA GLU A 44 -11.39 1.30 -1.31
C GLU A 44 -12.33 0.67 -2.34
N ALA A 45 -13.45 0.08 -1.87
CA ALA A 45 -14.39 -0.66 -2.70
C ALA A 45 -13.75 -1.81 -3.51
N ASN A 46 -12.61 -2.30 -3.03
CA ASN A 46 -11.94 -3.52 -3.47
C ASN A 46 -11.27 -3.51 -4.84
N ASP A 47 -11.45 -2.48 -5.67
CA ASP A 47 -10.77 -2.39 -6.96
C ASP A 47 -10.10 -1.03 -7.09
N CYS A 48 -8.77 -1.00 -7.20
CA CYS A 48 -7.94 0.21 -7.38
C CYS A 48 -8.25 1.00 -8.67
N ASN A 49 -9.37 0.70 -9.32
CA ASN A 49 -9.96 1.39 -10.44
C ASN A 49 -11.38 1.84 -10.05
N PRO A 50 -11.61 3.14 -9.86
CA PRO A 50 -12.91 3.68 -9.44
C PRO A 50 -14.03 3.47 -10.47
N LYS A 51 -13.69 3.12 -11.72
CA LYS A 51 -14.65 2.81 -12.79
C LYS A 51 -15.00 1.33 -12.88
N SER A 52 -14.38 0.49 -12.05
CA SER A 52 -14.60 -0.94 -12.11
C SER A 52 -15.95 -1.31 -11.48
N THR A 53 -16.67 -2.19 -12.16
CA THR A 53 -17.90 -2.84 -11.65
C THR A 53 -17.63 -4.25 -11.15
N SER A 54 -16.35 -4.63 -11.06
CA SER A 54 -15.97 -6.00 -10.74
C SER A 54 -16.08 -6.25 -9.23
N ASN A 55 -16.83 -7.29 -8.87
CA ASN A 55 -16.84 -7.86 -7.52
C ASN A 55 -15.52 -8.61 -7.27
N THR A 56 -14.45 -7.88 -6.96
CA THR A 56 -13.23 -8.51 -6.43
C THR A 56 -13.30 -8.61 -4.91
N ASN A 57 -12.45 -9.46 -4.33
CA ASN A 57 -12.26 -9.57 -2.88
C ASN A 57 -11.21 -8.58 -2.35
N GLY A 58 -10.91 -7.52 -3.10
CA GLY A 58 -9.92 -6.52 -2.70
C GLY A 58 -8.64 -6.56 -3.52
N ARG A 59 -7.99 -5.40 -3.60
CA ARG A 59 -6.68 -5.22 -4.21
C ARG A 59 -5.79 -4.35 -3.34
N ILE A 60 -4.50 -4.66 -3.37
CA ILE A 60 -3.45 -3.86 -2.76
C ILE A 60 -2.67 -3.18 -3.89
N LEU A 61 -2.69 -1.85 -3.93
CA LEU A 61 -1.79 -1.05 -4.74
C LEU A 61 -0.37 -1.17 -4.19
N VAL A 62 0.59 -1.48 -5.05
CA VAL A 62 2.00 -1.54 -4.69
C VAL A 62 2.71 -0.35 -5.31
N LEU A 63 3.26 0.50 -4.46
CA LEU A 63 4.09 1.63 -4.86
C LEU A 63 5.53 1.37 -4.42
N GLU A 64 6.50 1.54 -5.31
CA GLU A 64 7.92 1.44 -4.98
C GLU A 64 8.52 2.83 -4.79
N LYS A 65 9.35 3.01 -3.76
CA LYS A 65 10.10 4.26 -3.56
C LYS A 65 11.16 4.40 -4.64
N LYS A 66 11.15 5.52 -5.34
CA LYS A 66 12.27 6.01 -6.14
C LYS A 66 12.97 7.11 -5.37
N GLU A 67 14.24 6.90 -5.08
CA GLU A 67 15.04 7.89 -4.36
C GLU A 67 15.24 9.15 -5.20
N ALA A 68 15.41 10.29 -4.51
CA ALA A 68 15.69 11.55 -5.16
C ALA A 68 16.99 11.47 -5.99
N THR A 69 17.01 12.15 -7.13
CA THR A 69 18.20 12.31 -7.96
C THR A 69 18.64 13.76 -7.96
N LYS A 70 19.70 14.10 -8.71
CA LYS A 70 20.10 15.51 -8.89
C LYS A 70 19.02 16.37 -9.58
N THR A 71 18.08 15.73 -10.27
CA THR A 71 17.09 16.40 -11.14
C THR A 71 15.65 16.08 -10.78
N SER A 72 15.41 15.20 -9.80
CA SER A 72 14.06 14.78 -9.41
C SER A 72 13.95 14.62 -7.89
N LEU A 73 12.77 14.96 -7.36
CA LEU A 73 12.40 14.61 -5.99
C LEU A 73 12.19 13.09 -5.89
N CYS A 74 12.22 12.57 -4.65
CA CYS A 74 11.81 11.19 -4.43
C CYS A 74 10.32 11.03 -4.73
N SER A 75 9.94 9.84 -5.20
CA SER A 75 8.56 9.53 -5.55
C SER A 75 8.18 8.11 -5.14
N TRP A 76 6.88 7.89 -5.00
CA TRP A 76 6.25 6.59 -4.86
C TRP A 76 5.57 6.27 -6.19
N GLU A 77 6.13 5.30 -6.92
CA GLU A 77 5.67 4.95 -8.27
C GLU A 77 4.86 3.65 -8.24
N PRO A 78 3.71 3.57 -8.92
CA PRO A 78 2.94 2.33 -9.01
C PRO A 78 3.71 1.30 -9.81
N VAL A 79 3.97 0.14 -9.18
CA VAL A 79 4.65 -0.99 -9.82
C VAL A 79 3.71 -2.17 -10.06
N GLY A 80 2.51 -2.14 -9.49
CA GLY A 80 1.47 -3.13 -9.75
C GLY A 80 0.37 -3.15 -8.72
N THR A 81 -0.46 -4.19 -8.80
CA THR A 81 -1.48 -4.49 -7.79
C THR A 81 -1.41 -5.97 -7.40
N LEU A 82 -1.75 -6.28 -6.16
CA LEU A 82 -1.90 -7.64 -5.66
C LEU A 82 -3.38 -7.92 -5.42
N ALA A 83 -3.88 -9.05 -5.91
CA ALA A 83 -5.23 -9.50 -5.61
C ALA A 83 -5.27 -10.10 -4.20
N ILE A 84 -6.26 -9.71 -3.41
CA ILE A 84 -6.50 -10.35 -2.11
C ILE A 84 -7.23 -11.68 -2.37
N PRO A 85 -6.76 -12.80 -1.78
CA PRO A 85 -7.41 -14.09 -1.95
C PRO A 85 -8.86 -14.07 -1.49
N SER A 86 -9.74 -14.78 -2.20
CA SER A 86 -11.18 -14.87 -1.86
C SER A 86 -11.47 -15.52 -0.50
N ALA A 87 -10.50 -16.20 0.09
CA ALA A 87 -10.61 -16.77 1.43
C ALA A 87 -10.45 -15.72 2.55
N VAL A 88 -9.97 -14.52 2.23
CA VAL A 88 -9.84 -13.42 3.18
C VAL A 88 -11.13 -12.59 3.15
N HIS A 89 -11.84 -12.59 4.27
CA HIS A 89 -13.03 -11.78 4.45
C HIS A 89 -12.67 -10.53 5.26
N PHE A 90 -13.05 -9.35 4.76
CA PHE A 90 -12.92 -8.08 5.44
C PHE A 90 -14.01 -7.13 4.96
N ASP A 91 -14.34 -6.14 5.80
CA ASP A 91 -15.36 -5.14 5.51
C ASP A 91 -14.74 -3.88 4.90
N ASP A 92 -15.55 -3.05 4.23
CA ASP A 92 -15.14 -1.70 3.80
C ASP A 92 -14.61 -0.93 5.02
N TYR A 93 -13.58 -0.09 4.84
CA TYR A 93 -12.86 0.61 5.92
C TYR A 93 -12.01 -0.27 6.86
N SER A 94 -11.58 -1.43 6.39
CA SER A 94 -10.62 -2.28 7.12
C SER A 94 -9.19 -1.74 7.05
N PRO A 95 -8.43 -1.67 8.15
CA PRO A 95 -7.00 -1.41 8.08
C PRO A 95 -6.23 -2.57 7.42
N LEU A 96 -5.09 -2.21 6.85
CA LEU A 96 -4.06 -3.12 6.38
C LEU A 96 -2.96 -3.18 7.43
N SER A 97 -2.47 -4.37 7.76
CA SER A 97 -1.22 -4.51 8.51
C SER A 97 -0.37 -5.68 8.06
N ILE A 98 0.94 -5.57 8.27
CA ILE A 98 1.92 -6.53 7.78
C ILE A 98 2.59 -7.20 8.95
N TYR A 99 2.39 -8.50 9.06
CA TYR A 99 2.97 -9.29 10.12
C TYR A 99 4.26 -9.96 9.65
N HIS A 100 5.39 -9.45 10.14
CA HIS A 100 6.69 -10.07 9.95
C HIS A 100 6.90 -11.18 10.99
N ARG A 101 6.87 -12.46 10.57
CA ARG A 101 7.42 -13.56 11.40
C ARG A 101 8.94 -13.63 11.24
N LYS A 102 9.62 -14.11 12.29
CA LYS A 102 11.08 -14.24 12.33
C LYS A 102 11.60 -15.14 11.20
N ALA A 103 12.85 -14.90 10.80
CA ALA A 103 13.55 -15.73 9.82
C ALA A 103 13.50 -17.22 10.23
N ASN A 104 13.10 -18.09 9.29
CA ASN A 104 12.94 -19.56 9.34
C ASN A 104 11.49 -20.10 9.36
N GLU A 105 10.47 -19.27 9.20
CA GLU A 105 9.09 -19.73 8.95
C GLU A 105 8.58 -19.16 7.61
N LEU A 106 7.64 -19.89 6.97
CA LEU A 106 6.98 -19.61 5.68
C LEU A 106 6.57 -18.12 5.46
N PRO A 107 6.32 -17.66 4.21
CA PRO A 107 6.44 -16.24 3.83
C PRO A 107 5.57 -15.25 4.62
N ALA A 108 6.00 -13.99 4.64
CA ALA A 108 5.31 -12.87 5.29
C ALA A 108 3.82 -12.80 4.92
N TYR A 109 2.97 -12.52 5.90
CA TYR A 109 1.52 -12.46 5.72
C TYR A 109 1.04 -11.02 5.75
N VAL A 110 0.15 -10.70 4.82
CA VAL A 110 -0.66 -9.48 4.87
C VAL A 110 -1.93 -9.81 5.64
N ALA A 111 -2.20 -9.09 6.72
CA ALA A 111 -3.44 -9.18 7.47
C ALA A 111 -4.31 -7.97 7.12
N VAL A 112 -5.57 -8.24 6.75
CA VAL A 112 -6.61 -7.24 6.63
C VAL A 112 -7.64 -7.58 7.70
N THR A 113 -7.95 -6.63 8.58
CA THR A 113 -8.85 -6.88 9.72
C THR A 113 -10.08 -6.02 9.61
N SER A 114 -11.27 -6.58 9.76
CA SER A 114 -12.49 -5.79 9.97
C SER A 114 -12.43 -5.06 11.31
N GLN A 115 -13.01 -3.85 11.38
CA GLN A 115 -13.22 -3.13 12.63
C GLN A 115 -14.47 -3.65 13.37
#